data_AF-A0A3C1PK96-F1
#
_entry.id   AF-A0A3C1PK96-F1
#
_cell.length_a   1.000
_cell.length_b   1.000
_cell.length_c   1.000
_cell.angle_alpha   90.00
_cell.angle_beta   90.00
_cell.angle_gamma   90.00
#
_symmetry.space_group_name_H-M   'P 1'
#
loop_
_entity.id
_entity.type
_entity.pdbx_description
1 polymer ?
#
loop_
_entity_poly.entity_id
_entity_poly.type
_entity_poly.pdbx_seq_one_letter_code
_entity_poly.pdbx_strand_id
1 'polypeptide(L)'
;MKLFKPALTISILFLVISCSNKEQSNEIVKPSNENAEQTLSGVFDIPELYVTPSPHDTCSYSFPATEKVIDYDVSPLGNTVALITRENERYALKLWEFTKLEISDICELHQGFEPKAIVWHPQANAIFIMGSGNSEYQILRLEKNGDNWSTKKIFSTSNVLRRLVACPRPFITEYNNQTRKETYTYRIFFGMENGVNSFRVVSITEKGDRLYQVVGPSNTFSQAAEFDAGLNPSEIESNWALPLGFHPAGHELIWQDKQNKFHVAKYSSKAWGESKPLNINITSGTITPTPNGLGFIHWQKEKNGIGTYIIQNKKEIIQLNNYKFIATPSSVPDGKGIVGLIRRDNNDVLSYIPIEIPLADVANAWMFVNSQEELNLFSKNSGLFRPNQGDQLYQIYETENYYCNAYDRTSPTRPYIVTTDIFWELFGAAYQGLFIIKERDEAIPNFWTFVEKASYYYENSPKESKWEQIFIALRALQSNERKHNEVAKMLKAADDVSDLTHENFAFSNLKPRGHYTSSPEMQMYFRAFMYFTSIYKNNNALIEELMQLPPDIAVYAEN
;
A
#
# COMPACT_ATOMS: atom_id res chain seq x y z
N MET A 1 25.77 16.80 -44.19
CA MET A 1 25.13 18.02 -43.62
C MET A 1 24.41 17.65 -42.32
N LYS A 2 25.13 17.74 -41.18
CA LYS A 2 24.72 17.82 -39.76
C LYS A 2 25.94 17.30 -38.95
N LEU A 3 26.34 17.99 -37.88
CA LEU A 3 27.65 17.95 -37.20
C LEU A 3 28.67 18.78 -38.02
N PHE A 4 28.94 20.07 -37.81
CA PHE A 4 29.19 20.83 -36.60
C PHE A 4 28.52 22.21 -36.70
N LYS A 5 27.60 22.49 -35.79
CA LYS A 5 27.16 23.83 -35.34
C LYS A 5 26.88 23.69 -33.83
N PRO A 6 27.07 24.75 -33.04
CA PRO A 6 27.35 24.63 -31.61
C PRO A 6 26.22 23.92 -30.89
N ALA A 7 26.56 22.89 -30.12
CA ALA A 7 25.69 22.25 -29.15
C ALA A 7 25.45 23.22 -27.98
N LEU A 8 24.57 24.19 -28.21
CA LEU A 8 23.85 24.93 -27.19
C LEU A 8 22.44 25.18 -27.73
N THR A 9 21.64 24.13 -27.79
CA THR A 9 20.18 24.26 -27.92
C THR A 9 19.55 23.06 -27.23
N ILE A 10 19.13 23.29 -26.00
CA ILE A 10 18.22 22.43 -25.24
C ILE A 10 17.00 22.19 -26.14
N SER A 11 16.89 20.99 -26.68
CA SER A 11 15.68 20.55 -27.37
C SER A 11 14.69 20.11 -26.29
N ILE A 12 13.88 21.08 -25.87
CA ILE A 12 12.62 20.83 -25.18
C ILE A 12 11.75 20.05 -26.16
N LEU A 13 11.56 18.76 -25.88
CA LEU A 13 10.55 17.96 -26.55
C LEU A 13 9.19 18.40 -26.00
N PHE A 14 8.58 19.41 -26.62
CA PHE A 14 7.16 19.68 -26.44
C PHE A 14 6.38 18.57 -27.12
N LEU A 15 5.97 17.56 -26.35
CA LEU A 15 4.89 16.68 -26.76
C LEU A 15 3.59 17.46 -26.51
N VAL A 16 3.15 18.16 -27.55
CA VAL A 16 1.80 18.72 -27.64
C VAL A 16 0.85 17.53 -27.64
N ILE A 17 0.31 17.19 -26.47
CA ILE A 17 -0.93 16.44 -26.39
C ILE A 17 -1.99 17.37 -26.95
N SER A 18 -2.40 17.09 -28.18
CA SER A 18 -3.57 17.69 -28.80
C SER A 18 -4.77 17.44 -27.87
N CYS A 19 -5.18 18.50 -27.16
CA CYS A 19 -6.52 18.62 -26.62
C CYS A 19 -7.51 18.60 -27.79
N SER A 20 -7.88 17.39 -28.23
CA SER A 20 -9.17 17.20 -28.87
C SER A 20 -10.21 17.36 -27.76
N ASN A 21 -10.79 18.55 -27.68
CA ASN A 21 -12.08 18.79 -27.07
C ASN A 21 -13.10 17.81 -27.68
N LYS A 22 -13.28 16.67 -27.04
CA LYS A 22 -14.58 16.00 -26.99
C LYS A 22 -15.08 16.19 -25.58
N GLU A 23 -16.08 17.05 -25.46
CA GLU A 23 -17.07 16.98 -24.38
C GLU A 23 -17.58 15.53 -24.33
N GLN A 24 -16.93 14.69 -23.54
CA GLN A 24 -17.57 13.51 -22.98
C GLN A 24 -18.12 13.96 -21.63
N SER A 25 -19.41 14.27 -21.68
CA SER A 25 -20.32 14.27 -20.54
C SER A 25 -19.85 13.30 -19.47
N ASN A 26 -19.83 13.79 -18.22
CA ASN A 26 -19.79 13.00 -17.01
C ASN A 26 -20.92 11.96 -17.02
N GLU A 27 -20.72 10.83 -17.68
CA GLU A 27 -21.39 9.60 -17.32
C GLU A 27 -20.58 9.01 -16.19
N ILE A 28 -21.12 9.17 -14.98
CA ILE A 28 -20.85 8.34 -13.83
C ILE A 28 -20.80 6.90 -14.34
N VAL A 29 -19.60 6.31 -14.39
CA VAL A 29 -19.44 4.89 -14.65
C VAL A 29 -20.13 4.17 -13.50
N LYS A 30 -21.39 3.79 -13.71
CA LYS A 30 -22.06 2.80 -12.88
C LYS A 30 -21.19 1.54 -12.97
N PRO A 31 -20.81 0.91 -11.85
CA PRO A 31 -20.12 -0.36 -11.90
C PRO A 31 -21.01 -1.33 -12.68
N SER A 32 -20.46 -1.85 -13.78
CA SER A 32 -21.11 -2.85 -14.62
C SER A 32 -21.36 -4.09 -13.77
N ASN A 33 -22.65 -4.45 -13.64
CA ASN A 33 -23.11 -5.74 -13.15
C ASN A 33 -22.64 -6.84 -14.12
N GLU A 34 -21.43 -7.34 -13.97
CA GLU A 34 -21.06 -8.66 -14.51
C GLU A 34 -20.17 -9.41 -13.53
N ASN A 35 -20.62 -10.62 -13.19
CA ASN A 35 -19.94 -11.63 -12.38
C ASN A 35 -18.67 -12.14 -13.09
N ALA A 36 -17.65 -11.29 -13.25
CA ALA A 36 -16.28 -11.77 -13.35
C ALA A 36 -15.79 -11.95 -11.91
N GLU A 37 -15.40 -13.17 -11.52
CA GLU A 37 -14.56 -13.35 -10.34
C GLU A 37 -13.33 -12.45 -10.52
N GLN A 38 -13.35 -11.27 -9.91
CA GLN A 38 -12.17 -10.41 -9.82
C GLN A 38 -11.13 -11.22 -9.07
N THR A 39 -10.21 -11.79 -9.83
CA THR A 39 -9.06 -12.50 -9.29
C THR A 39 -8.15 -11.43 -8.71
N LEU A 40 -8.36 -11.10 -7.44
CA LEU A 40 -7.47 -10.25 -6.66
C LEU A 40 -6.07 -10.88 -6.75
N SER A 41 -5.13 -10.19 -7.42
CA SER A 41 -3.74 -10.66 -7.56
C SER A 41 -2.90 -10.30 -6.34
N GLY A 42 -3.44 -9.43 -5.46
CA GLY A 42 -2.98 -9.16 -4.11
C GLY A 42 -3.99 -8.30 -3.34
N VAL A 43 -3.76 -8.10 -2.04
CA VAL A 43 -4.58 -7.21 -1.19
C VAL A 43 -4.54 -5.74 -1.61
N PHE A 44 -3.58 -5.32 -2.46
CA PHE A 44 -3.52 -3.96 -3.03
C PHE A 44 -4.44 -3.76 -4.22
N ASP A 45 -4.98 -4.84 -4.79
CA ASP A 45 -5.94 -4.76 -5.89
C ASP A 45 -7.37 -4.55 -5.37
N ILE A 46 -7.55 -4.53 -4.04
CA ILE A 46 -8.84 -4.28 -3.43
C ILE A 46 -9.15 -2.79 -3.59
N PRO A 47 -10.26 -2.44 -4.27
CA PRO A 47 -10.63 -1.05 -4.44
C PRO A 47 -10.89 -0.39 -3.08
N GLU A 48 -10.41 0.84 -2.93
CA GLU A 48 -10.74 1.65 -1.76
C GLU A 48 -12.24 1.94 -1.76
N LEU A 49 -12.90 1.71 -0.63
CA LEU A 49 -14.32 1.97 -0.49
C LEU A 49 -14.54 3.47 -0.35
N TYR A 50 -15.43 4.00 -1.17
CA TYR A 50 -15.93 5.35 -0.97
C TYR A 50 -16.87 5.37 0.24
N VAL A 51 -16.39 5.94 1.35
CA VAL A 51 -17.19 6.11 2.57
C VAL A 51 -18.06 7.35 2.42
N THR A 52 -19.38 7.17 2.50
CA THR A 52 -20.33 8.28 2.50
C THR A 52 -20.18 9.07 3.80
N PRO A 53 -19.99 10.40 3.75
CA PRO A 53 -19.85 11.22 4.94
C PRO A 53 -21.08 11.12 5.86
N SER A 54 -20.82 11.03 7.16
CA SER A 54 -21.86 11.11 8.19
C SER A 54 -22.53 12.49 8.21
N PRO A 55 -23.82 12.57 8.61
CA PRO A 55 -24.47 13.84 8.86
C PRO A 55 -23.84 14.56 10.07
N HIS A 56 -23.97 15.89 10.11
CA HIS A 56 -23.44 16.69 11.22
C HIS A 56 -24.28 16.57 12.49
N ASP A 57 -25.58 16.29 12.34
CA ASP A 57 -26.54 16.26 13.42
C ASP A 57 -26.94 14.83 13.77
N THR A 58 -27.52 14.66 14.96
CA THR A 58 -28.12 13.39 15.37
C THR A 58 -29.28 13.03 14.45
N CYS A 59 -29.32 11.78 13.98
CA CYS A 59 -30.44 11.22 13.24
C CYS A 59 -30.98 10.02 13.99
N SER A 60 -32.31 9.86 14.07
CA SER A 60 -32.93 8.79 14.84
C SER A 60 -34.13 8.19 14.11
N TYR A 61 -34.31 6.88 14.30
CA TYR A 61 -35.51 6.15 13.92
C TYR A 61 -36.11 5.47 15.15
N SER A 62 -37.42 5.66 15.36
CA SER A 62 -38.14 5.07 16.50
C SER A 62 -38.96 3.88 16.02
N PHE A 63 -38.77 2.73 16.65
CA PHE A 63 -39.53 1.52 16.32
C PHE A 63 -40.86 1.49 17.06
N PRO A 64 -41.92 0.92 16.46
CA PRO A 64 -43.16 0.62 17.17
C PRO A 64 -42.89 -0.27 18.40
N ALA A 65 -43.73 -0.16 19.44
CA ALA A 65 -43.57 -0.97 20.66
C ALA A 65 -43.63 -2.49 20.41
N THR A 66 -44.30 -2.91 19.33
CA THR A 66 -44.44 -4.30 18.87
C THR A 66 -43.17 -4.86 18.24
N GLU A 67 -42.27 -3.98 17.79
CA GLU A 67 -41.04 -4.33 17.10
C GLU A 67 -39.83 -4.10 18.02
N LYS A 68 -38.97 -5.12 18.13
CA LYS A 68 -37.74 -5.07 18.95
C LYS A 68 -36.52 -5.24 18.09
N VAL A 69 -35.51 -4.41 18.32
CA VAL A 69 -34.21 -4.54 17.64
C VAL A 69 -33.39 -5.59 18.38
N ILE A 70 -32.90 -6.59 17.65
CA ILE A 70 -32.10 -7.71 18.18
C ILE A 70 -30.61 -7.37 18.12
N ASP A 71 -30.13 -6.97 16.94
CA ASP A 71 -28.75 -6.52 16.71
C ASP A 71 -28.68 -5.62 15.48
N TYR A 72 -27.59 -4.87 15.34
CA TYR A 72 -27.37 -3.98 14.20
C TYR A 72 -25.88 -3.80 13.89
N ASP A 73 -25.58 -3.46 12.64
CA ASP A 73 -24.23 -3.09 12.22
C ASP A 73 -24.24 -2.01 11.13
N VAL A 74 -23.20 -1.18 11.11
CA VAL A 74 -23.06 -0.07 10.17
C VAL A 74 -22.32 -0.56 8.93
N SER A 75 -22.85 -0.23 7.76
CA SER A 75 -22.22 -0.55 6.49
C SER A 75 -20.84 0.10 6.41
N PRO A 76 -19.82 -0.60 5.86
CA PRO A 76 -18.52 0.02 5.62
C PRO A 76 -18.57 1.17 4.59
N LEU A 77 -19.70 1.35 3.89
CA LEU A 77 -19.98 2.52 3.05
C LEU A 77 -20.54 3.74 3.81
N GLY A 78 -20.78 3.62 5.13
CA GLY A 78 -21.08 4.75 6.02
C GLY A 78 -22.56 4.94 6.35
N ASN A 79 -23.37 5.36 5.39
CA ASN A 79 -24.69 5.96 5.64
C ASN A 79 -25.84 4.98 5.94
N THR A 80 -25.58 3.66 5.89
CA THR A 80 -26.61 2.61 5.97
C THR A 80 -26.33 1.69 7.15
N VAL A 81 -27.38 1.34 7.90
CA VAL A 81 -27.35 0.38 9.01
C VAL A 81 -28.17 -0.83 8.64
N ALA A 82 -27.61 -2.03 8.84
CA ALA A 82 -28.35 -3.28 8.77
C ALA A 82 -28.82 -3.69 10.16
N LEU A 83 -30.05 -4.21 10.22
CA LEU A 83 -30.78 -4.37 11.45
C LEU A 83 -31.49 -5.71 11.44
N ILE A 84 -31.46 -6.40 12.57
CA ILE A 84 -32.34 -7.52 12.82
C ILE A 84 -33.44 -7.05 13.74
N THR A 85 -34.69 -7.17 13.32
CA THR A 85 -35.84 -6.86 14.17
C THR A 85 -36.70 -8.08 14.41
N ARG A 86 -37.45 -8.06 15.51
CA ARG A 86 -38.40 -9.09 15.90
C ARG A 86 -39.77 -8.45 16.13
N GLU A 87 -40.78 -8.98 15.44
CA GLU A 87 -42.18 -8.64 15.65
C GLU A 87 -43.02 -9.92 15.62
N ASN A 88 -43.84 -10.16 16.66
CA ASN A 88 -44.70 -11.35 16.76
C ASN A 88 -43.97 -12.69 16.51
N GLU A 89 -42.77 -12.86 17.09
CA GLU A 89 -41.87 -14.02 16.90
C GLU A 89 -41.36 -14.24 15.46
N ARG A 90 -41.58 -13.27 14.57
CA ARG A 90 -40.95 -13.24 13.24
C ARG A 90 -39.76 -12.32 13.25
N TYR A 91 -38.70 -12.72 12.56
CA TYR A 91 -37.47 -11.95 12.44
C TYR A 91 -37.34 -11.42 11.02
N ALA A 92 -36.93 -10.16 10.88
CA ALA A 92 -36.71 -9.53 9.60
C ALA A 92 -35.33 -8.85 9.56
N LEU A 93 -34.70 -8.88 8.38
CA LEU A 93 -33.60 -8.00 8.05
C LEU A 93 -34.17 -6.69 7.50
N LYS A 94 -33.71 -5.57 8.06
CA LYS A 94 -34.09 -4.23 7.62
C LYS A 94 -32.86 -3.36 7.42
N LEU A 95 -32.97 -2.37 6.52
CA LEU A 95 -31.94 -1.34 6.31
C LEU A 95 -32.48 0.04 6.67
N TRP A 96 -31.69 0.81 7.42
CA TRP A 96 -31.97 2.21 7.70
C TRP A 96 -30.84 3.08 7.17
N GLU A 97 -31.17 4.14 6.44
CA GLU A 97 -30.22 5.18 6.05
C GLU A 97 -30.40 6.39 6.96
N PHE A 98 -29.30 6.99 7.46
CA PHE A 98 -29.37 8.04 8.49
C PHE A 98 -30.31 9.20 8.16
N THR A 99 -30.35 9.61 6.89
CA THR A 99 -31.15 10.75 6.43
C THR A 99 -32.60 10.39 6.09
N LYS A 100 -32.96 9.10 6.12
CA LYS A 100 -34.32 8.64 5.84
C LYS A 100 -35.11 8.49 7.13
N LEU A 101 -36.35 8.97 7.08
CA LEU A 101 -37.34 8.78 8.14
C LEU A 101 -37.99 7.40 8.08
N GLU A 102 -37.80 6.67 6.98
CA GLU A 102 -38.35 5.34 6.75
C GLU A 102 -37.25 4.28 6.77
N ILE A 103 -37.64 3.07 7.14
CA ILE A 103 -36.81 1.89 7.15
C ILE A 103 -37.21 0.98 5.99
N SER A 104 -36.23 0.35 5.33
CA SER A 104 -36.48 -0.54 4.21
C SER A 104 -36.51 -1.99 4.70
N ASP A 105 -37.64 -2.65 4.51
CA ASP A 105 -37.77 -4.10 4.76
C ASP A 105 -37.09 -4.87 3.64
N ILE A 106 -36.14 -5.74 3.98
CA ILE A 106 -35.33 -6.47 3.02
C ILE A 106 -35.88 -7.87 2.79
N CYS A 107 -35.94 -8.66 3.86
CA CYS A 107 -36.46 -10.00 3.82
C CYS A 107 -36.84 -10.48 5.22
N GLU A 108 -37.89 -11.30 5.30
CA GLU A 108 -38.13 -12.12 6.48
C GLU A 108 -37.09 -13.25 6.56
N LEU A 109 -36.56 -13.48 7.76
CA LEU A 109 -35.72 -14.65 8.02
C LEU A 109 -36.59 -15.90 8.12
N HIS A 110 -36.03 -17.04 7.71
CA HIS A 110 -36.78 -18.30 7.66
C HIS A 110 -37.32 -18.71 9.04
N GLN A 111 -38.50 -19.32 9.05
CA GLN A 111 -39.18 -19.70 10.28
C GLN A 111 -38.33 -20.69 11.11
N GLY A 112 -38.30 -20.49 12.43
CA GLY A 112 -37.54 -21.34 13.36
C GLY A 112 -36.08 -20.93 13.53
N PHE A 113 -35.62 -19.86 12.86
CA PHE A 113 -34.30 -19.26 13.09
C PHE A 113 -34.41 -18.06 14.03
N GLU A 114 -33.68 -18.12 15.13
CA GLU A 114 -33.53 -17.07 16.13
C GLU A 114 -32.16 -16.39 15.94
N PRO A 115 -32.10 -15.25 15.25
CA PRO A 115 -30.87 -14.49 15.07
C PRO A 115 -30.35 -13.90 16.38
N LYS A 116 -29.03 -13.75 16.47
CA LYS A 116 -28.32 -13.25 17.66
C LYS A 116 -27.28 -12.19 17.35
N ALA A 117 -26.67 -12.23 16.17
CA ALA A 117 -25.71 -11.21 15.76
C ALA A 117 -25.74 -10.94 14.26
N ILE A 118 -25.38 -9.72 13.86
CA ILE A 118 -25.22 -9.28 12.48
C ILE A 118 -23.86 -8.62 12.27
N VAL A 119 -23.25 -8.81 11.10
CA VAL A 119 -22.08 -8.04 10.69
C VAL A 119 -22.08 -7.82 9.18
N TRP A 120 -21.67 -6.65 8.73
CA TRP A 120 -21.47 -6.39 7.31
C TRP A 120 -20.23 -7.11 6.77
N HIS A 121 -20.30 -7.51 5.51
CA HIS A 121 -19.09 -7.81 4.76
C HIS A 121 -18.26 -6.53 4.59
N PRO A 122 -16.92 -6.56 4.74
CA PRO A 122 -16.06 -5.38 4.64
C PRO A 122 -16.22 -4.57 3.35
N GLN A 123 -16.65 -5.20 2.26
CA GLN A 123 -16.90 -4.57 0.95
C GLN A 123 -18.38 -4.17 0.73
N ALA A 124 -19.23 -4.22 1.77
CA ALA A 124 -20.66 -3.91 1.72
C ALA A 124 -21.50 -4.71 0.69
N ASN A 125 -20.99 -5.81 0.16
CA ASN A 125 -21.68 -6.65 -0.82
C ASN A 125 -22.52 -7.77 -0.19
N ALA A 126 -22.33 -8.06 1.09
CA ALA A 126 -23.05 -9.10 1.82
C ALA A 126 -23.26 -8.74 3.29
N ILE A 127 -24.20 -9.43 3.94
CA ILE A 127 -24.48 -9.35 5.38
C ILE A 127 -24.38 -10.77 5.94
N PHE A 128 -23.73 -10.93 7.09
CA PHE A 128 -23.69 -12.19 7.82
C PHE A 128 -24.58 -12.13 9.05
N ILE A 129 -25.39 -13.18 9.25
CA ILE A 129 -26.25 -13.30 10.42
C ILE A 129 -25.94 -14.62 11.14
N MET A 130 -25.63 -14.53 12.43
CA MET A 130 -25.43 -15.68 13.31
C MET A 130 -26.67 -15.86 14.19
N GLY A 131 -27.15 -17.09 14.33
CA GLY A 131 -28.32 -17.41 15.16
C GLY A 131 -28.42 -18.90 15.49
N SER A 132 -29.54 -19.29 16.08
CA SER A 132 -29.89 -20.69 16.36
C SER A 132 -31.17 -21.09 15.63
N GLY A 133 -31.21 -22.30 15.06
CA GLY A 133 -32.39 -22.85 14.42
C GLY A 133 -32.29 -24.35 14.22
N ASN A 134 -33.41 -25.06 14.36
CA ASN A 134 -33.51 -26.51 14.19
C ASN A 134 -32.49 -27.31 15.04
N SER A 135 -32.37 -26.95 16.33
CA SER A 135 -31.44 -27.56 17.30
C SER A 135 -29.95 -27.36 17.01
N GLU A 136 -29.59 -26.50 16.05
CA GLU A 136 -28.22 -26.14 15.72
C GLU A 136 -28.01 -24.61 15.78
N TYR A 137 -26.78 -24.18 15.91
CA TYR A 137 -26.34 -22.82 15.62
C TYR A 137 -25.90 -22.72 14.17
N GLN A 138 -26.20 -21.58 13.53
CA GLN A 138 -25.97 -21.38 12.10
C GLN A 138 -25.43 -19.98 11.81
N ILE A 139 -24.66 -19.86 10.74
CA ILE A 139 -24.28 -18.58 10.14
C ILE A 139 -24.83 -18.53 8.72
N LEU A 140 -25.59 -17.49 8.43
CA LEU A 140 -26.18 -17.19 7.14
C LEU A 140 -25.41 -16.07 6.46
N ARG A 141 -25.26 -16.15 5.15
CA ARG A 141 -24.78 -15.08 4.27
C ARG A 141 -25.96 -14.60 3.44
N LEU A 142 -26.22 -13.31 3.47
CA LEU A 142 -27.26 -12.65 2.69
C LEU A 142 -26.60 -11.73 1.68
N GLU A 143 -26.98 -11.89 0.41
CA GLU A 143 -26.42 -11.14 -0.70
C GLU A 143 -27.51 -10.61 -1.61
N LYS A 144 -27.28 -9.42 -2.15
CA LYS A 144 -28.17 -8.79 -3.12
C LYS A 144 -27.84 -9.31 -4.52
N ASN A 145 -28.79 -10.02 -5.13
CA ASN A 145 -28.75 -10.50 -6.51
C ASN A 145 -29.81 -9.74 -7.32
N GLY A 146 -29.40 -8.64 -7.98
CA GLY A 146 -30.34 -7.71 -8.61
C GLY A 146 -31.17 -6.99 -7.56
N ASP A 147 -32.49 -7.05 -7.65
CA ASP A 147 -33.39 -6.46 -6.64
C ASP A 147 -33.74 -7.41 -5.50
N ASN A 148 -33.38 -8.69 -5.61
CA ASN A 148 -33.72 -9.71 -4.61
C ASN A 148 -32.54 -10.03 -3.70
N TRP A 149 -32.84 -10.29 -2.44
CA TRP A 149 -31.86 -10.82 -1.50
C TRP A 149 -31.92 -12.34 -1.47
N SER A 150 -30.75 -12.97 -1.57
CA SER A 150 -30.59 -14.41 -1.46
C SER A 150 -29.91 -14.76 -0.14
N THR A 151 -30.36 -15.84 0.47
CA THR A 151 -29.83 -16.30 1.77
C THR A 151 -29.21 -17.67 1.59
N LYS A 152 -27.96 -17.82 2.01
CA LYS A 152 -27.22 -19.08 2.00
C LYS A 152 -26.71 -19.40 3.39
N LYS A 153 -26.95 -20.62 3.88
CA LYS A 153 -26.29 -21.13 5.08
C LYS A 153 -24.84 -21.46 4.74
N ILE A 154 -23.89 -20.82 5.41
CA ILE A 154 -22.45 -21.03 5.20
C ILE A 154 -21.80 -21.82 6.33
N PHE A 155 -22.45 -21.95 7.48
CA PHE A 155 -21.95 -22.74 8.60
C PHE A 155 -23.08 -23.26 9.48
N SER A 156 -22.91 -24.44 10.07
CA SER A 156 -23.75 -24.94 11.16
C SER A 156 -22.98 -25.83 12.13
N THR A 157 -23.40 -25.83 13.39
CA THR A 157 -22.82 -26.65 14.46
C THR A 157 -23.82 -26.84 15.60
N SER A 158 -23.69 -27.92 16.37
CA SER A 158 -24.43 -28.09 17.62
C SER A 158 -23.88 -27.23 18.77
N ASN A 159 -22.63 -26.77 18.66
CA ASN A 159 -21.99 -25.95 19.69
C ASN A 159 -22.54 -24.53 19.71
N VAL A 160 -22.66 -23.94 20.91
CA VAL A 160 -23.13 -22.57 21.05
C VAL A 160 -22.17 -21.59 20.36
N LEU A 161 -22.73 -20.70 19.52
CA LEU A 161 -21.98 -19.61 18.90
C LEU A 161 -22.20 -18.28 19.62
N ARG A 162 -21.16 -17.47 19.71
CA ARG A 162 -21.17 -16.14 20.34
C ARG A 162 -20.25 -15.16 19.64
N ARG A 163 -20.73 -13.92 19.47
CA ARG A 163 -20.06 -12.82 18.75
C ARG A 163 -19.70 -13.18 17.31
N LEU A 164 -19.88 -12.22 16.43
CA LEU A 164 -19.59 -12.36 15.01
C LEU A 164 -18.85 -11.11 14.58
N VAL A 165 -17.66 -11.27 14.00
CA VAL A 165 -16.87 -10.16 13.49
C VAL A 165 -16.29 -10.52 12.12
N ALA A 166 -16.24 -9.55 11.22
CA ALA A 166 -15.59 -9.69 9.92
C ALA A 166 -14.21 -9.02 9.95
N CYS A 167 -13.21 -9.64 9.33
CA CYS A 167 -11.91 -9.00 9.18
C CYS A 167 -11.95 -7.97 8.04
N PRO A 168 -11.43 -6.75 8.22
CA PRO A 168 -11.49 -5.70 7.19
C PRO A 168 -10.65 -5.98 5.94
N ARG A 169 -9.76 -6.99 5.97
CA ARG A 169 -8.95 -7.43 4.82
C ARG A 169 -9.12 -8.93 4.52
N PRO A 170 -8.97 -9.37 3.27
CA PRO A 170 -8.97 -10.78 2.92
C PRO A 170 -7.63 -11.42 3.27
N PHE A 171 -7.65 -12.75 3.39
CA PHE A 171 -6.49 -13.57 3.73
C PHE A 171 -6.12 -14.45 2.56
N ILE A 172 -4.84 -14.80 2.47
CA ILE A 172 -4.39 -15.86 1.57
C ILE A 172 -5.05 -17.16 2.02
N THR A 173 -5.90 -17.71 1.17
CA THR A 173 -6.53 -18.99 1.41
C THR A 173 -5.88 -20.07 0.57
N GLU A 174 -5.46 -19.78 -0.66
CA GLU A 174 -4.95 -20.81 -1.57
C GLU A 174 -3.71 -20.35 -2.32
N TYR A 175 -2.90 -21.30 -2.77
CA TYR A 175 -1.79 -21.05 -3.69
C TYR A 175 -1.87 -22.03 -4.85
N ASN A 176 -2.06 -21.51 -6.05
CA ASN A 176 -2.07 -22.31 -7.26
C ASN A 176 -0.63 -22.54 -7.74
N ASN A 177 -0.14 -23.78 -7.57
CA ASN A 177 1.23 -24.15 -7.95
C ASN A 177 1.51 -24.03 -9.46
N GLN A 178 0.49 -24.15 -10.32
CA GLN A 178 0.65 -24.07 -11.77
C GLN A 178 0.81 -22.61 -12.22
N THR A 179 -0.04 -21.72 -11.72
CA THR A 179 -0.03 -20.29 -12.08
C THR A 179 0.88 -19.45 -11.20
N ARG A 180 1.36 -20.02 -10.07
CA ARG A 180 2.12 -19.34 -9.02
C ARG A 180 1.38 -18.12 -8.45
N LYS A 181 0.05 -18.23 -8.34
CA LYS A 181 -0.82 -17.16 -7.82
C LYS A 181 -1.46 -17.55 -6.49
N GLU A 182 -1.56 -16.57 -5.60
CA GLU A 182 -2.30 -16.68 -4.34
C GLU A 182 -3.77 -16.30 -4.57
N THR A 183 -4.68 -16.96 -3.85
CA THR A 183 -6.10 -16.62 -3.80
C THR A 183 -6.41 -15.95 -2.48
N TYR A 184 -7.06 -14.79 -2.53
CA TYR A 184 -7.44 -13.98 -1.38
C TYR A 184 -8.94 -14.08 -1.11
N THR A 185 -9.33 -14.40 0.12
CA THR A 185 -10.75 -14.50 0.52
C THR A 185 -10.99 -13.84 1.87
N TYR A 186 -12.12 -13.16 2.03
CA TYR A 186 -12.50 -12.61 3.34
C TYR A 186 -12.86 -13.72 4.32
N ARG A 187 -12.74 -13.41 5.60
CA ARG A 187 -13.00 -14.35 6.68
C ARG A 187 -13.84 -13.72 7.77
N ILE A 188 -14.73 -14.53 8.33
CA ILE A 188 -15.53 -14.19 9.50
C ILE A 188 -15.00 -14.98 10.70
N PHE A 189 -15.10 -14.37 11.87
CA PHE A 189 -14.58 -14.89 13.13
C PHE A 189 -15.67 -14.85 14.19
N PHE A 190 -15.75 -15.91 14.98
CA PHE A 190 -16.79 -16.07 15.98
C PHE A 190 -16.30 -16.94 17.14
N GLY A 191 -16.92 -16.78 18.29
CA GLY A 191 -16.73 -17.66 19.44
C GLY A 191 -17.55 -18.93 19.27
N MET A 192 -16.92 -20.09 19.40
CA MET A 192 -17.60 -21.40 19.41
C MET A 192 -17.34 -22.10 20.73
N GLU A 193 -18.39 -22.66 21.33
CA GLU A 193 -18.26 -23.45 22.55
C GLU A 193 -17.42 -24.70 22.32
N ASN A 194 -16.56 -25.03 23.29
CA ASN A 194 -15.62 -26.16 23.24
C ASN A 194 -15.77 -27.10 24.46
N GLY A 195 -16.94 -27.08 25.10
CA GLY A 195 -17.23 -27.72 26.38
C GLY A 195 -17.94 -26.76 27.34
N VAL A 196 -18.38 -27.25 28.50
CA VAL A 196 -19.21 -26.48 29.44
C VAL A 196 -18.57 -25.14 29.79
N ASN A 197 -19.16 -24.04 29.31
CA ASN A 197 -18.71 -22.67 29.54
C ASN A 197 -17.27 -22.36 29.08
N SER A 198 -16.76 -23.07 28.06
CA SER A 198 -15.48 -22.77 27.40
C SER A 198 -15.74 -22.32 25.96
N PHE A 199 -15.14 -21.21 25.55
CA PHE A 199 -15.23 -20.69 24.18
C PHE A 199 -13.86 -20.60 23.54
N ARG A 200 -13.81 -20.79 22.22
CA ARG A 200 -12.62 -20.58 21.39
C ARG A 200 -12.96 -19.65 20.23
N VAL A 201 -11.98 -18.89 19.75
CA VAL A 201 -12.12 -18.09 18.54
C VAL A 201 -11.84 -18.98 17.34
N VAL A 202 -12.81 -19.09 16.44
CA VAL A 202 -12.73 -19.84 15.20
C VAL A 202 -13.06 -18.96 14.02
N SER A 203 -12.62 -19.38 12.83
CA SER A 203 -12.83 -18.64 11.59
C SER A 203 -13.17 -19.55 10.43
N ILE A 204 -14.06 -19.09 9.55
CA ILE A 204 -14.37 -19.67 8.23
C ILE A 204 -14.17 -18.60 7.15
N THR A 205 -14.02 -19.01 5.89
CA THR A 205 -14.10 -18.07 4.77
C THR A 205 -15.50 -17.50 4.64
N GLU A 206 -15.66 -16.37 3.95
CA GLU A 206 -16.97 -15.78 3.65
C GLU A 206 -17.93 -16.74 2.91
N LYS A 207 -17.41 -17.80 2.29
CA LYS A 207 -18.19 -18.85 1.61
C LYS A 207 -18.53 -20.04 2.52
N GLY A 208 -17.95 -20.13 3.71
CA GLY A 208 -18.19 -21.19 4.69
C GLY A 208 -17.08 -22.24 4.81
N ASP A 209 -16.03 -22.11 4.02
CA ASP A 209 -14.99 -23.13 3.90
C ASP A 209 -13.86 -22.92 4.92
N ARG A 210 -12.97 -23.93 5.02
CA ARG A 210 -11.68 -23.85 5.73
C ARG A 210 -11.82 -23.40 7.18
N LEU A 211 -12.71 -24.04 7.94
CA LEU A 211 -12.85 -23.82 9.38
C LEU A 211 -11.51 -24.06 10.08
N TYR A 212 -11.06 -23.12 10.91
CA TYR A 212 -9.93 -23.34 11.79
C TYR A 212 -10.02 -22.57 13.11
N GLN A 213 -9.23 -23.00 14.09
CA GLN A 213 -9.10 -22.34 15.39
C GLN A 213 -8.00 -21.28 15.37
N VAL A 214 -8.36 -20.06 15.79
CA VAL A 214 -7.43 -18.92 15.92
C VAL A 214 -6.90 -18.81 17.34
N VAL A 215 -7.78 -18.87 18.34
CA VAL A 215 -7.40 -18.85 19.77
C VAL A 215 -8.22 -19.91 20.47
N GLY A 216 -7.58 -20.81 21.21
CA GLY A 216 -8.29 -21.85 21.95
C GLY A 216 -7.36 -22.89 22.57
N PRO A 217 -7.91 -23.99 23.11
CA PRO A 217 -7.10 -25.04 23.72
C PRO A 217 -6.15 -25.70 22.72
N SER A 218 -4.95 -26.05 23.19
CA SER A 218 -3.88 -26.63 22.37
C SER A 218 -4.27 -27.97 21.73
N ASN A 219 -5.04 -28.78 22.44
CA ASN A 219 -5.57 -30.06 21.94
C ASN A 219 -6.63 -29.92 20.84
N THR A 220 -7.08 -28.70 20.54
CA THR A 220 -8.06 -28.41 19.48
C THR A 220 -7.51 -27.49 18.40
N PHE A 221 -6.19 -27.24 18.37
CA PHE A 221 -5.55 -26.58 17.24
C PHE A 221 -5.78 -27.37 15.95
N SER A 222 -6.07 -26.63 14.88
CA SER A 222 -6.19 -27.21 13.54
C SER A 222 -4.88 -27.86 13.14
N GLN A 223 -4.93 -28.95 12.38
CA GLN A 223 -3.71 -29.61 11.92
C GLN A 223 -3.24 -29.00 10.61
N ALA A 224 -1.92 -28.94 10.37
CA ALA A 224 -1.37 -28.40 9.12
C ALA A 224 -1.90 -29.10 7.86
N ALA A 225 -2.25 -30.39 7.97
CA ALA A 225 -2.87 -31.17 6.89
C ALA A 225 -4.29 -30.71 6.50
N GLU A 226 -4.95 -29.91 7.34
CA GLU A 226 -6.26 -29.30 7.07
C GLU A 226 -6.14 -28.02 6.23
N PHE A 227 -4.92 -27.58 5.89
CA PHE A 227 -4.64 -26.38 5.11
C PHE A 227 -3.88 -26.73 3.81
N ASP A 228 -4.53 -26.58 2.66
CA ASP A 228 -3.97 -26.89 1.31
C ASP A 228 -2.76 -26.05 0.86
N ALA A 229 -2.18 -25.21 1.73
CA ALA A 229 -1.17 -24.22 1.35
C ALA A 229 0.10 -24.19 2.23
N GLY A 230 0.37 -25.23 3.03
CA GLY A 230 1.55 -25.25 3.92
C GLY A 230 1.55 -24.07 4.90
N LEU A 231 0.36 -23.67 5.34
CA LEU A 231 0.14 -22.66 6.37
C LEU A 231 0.15 -23.39 7.71
N ASN A 232 0.98 -22.93 8.66
CA ASN A 232 0.94 -23.45 10.01
C ASN A 232 -0.37 -23.01 10.68
N PRO A 233 -0.97 -23.84 11.54
CA PRO A 233 -2.13 -23.43 12.32
C PRO A 233 -1.77 -22.29 13.28
N SER A 234 -2.79 -21.58 13.77
CA SER A 234 -2.59 -20.69 14.91
C SER A 234 -2.34 -21.52 16.17
N GLU A 235 -1.32 -21.15 16.94
CA GLU A 235 -0.91 -21.83 18.18
C GLU A 235 -1.16 -20.96 19.42
N ILE A 236 -2.14 -20.06 19.36
CA ILE A 236 -2.49 -19.19 20.50
C ILE A 236 -3.36 -19.98 21.49
N GLU A 237 -2.74 -20.42 22.59
CA GLU A 237 -3.40 -21.21 23.62
C GLU A 237 -4.27 -20.36 24.55
N SER A 238 -5.54 -20.73 24.69
CA SER A 238 -6.41 -20.22 25.76
C SER A 238 -7.58 -21.17 26.02
N ASN A 239 -7.93 -21.37 27.29
CA ASN A 239 -9.09 -22.17 27.68
C ASN A 239 -10.43 -21.44 27.49
N TRP A 240 -10.38 -20.13 27.21
CA TRP A 240 -11.55 -19.31 26.94
C TRP A 240 -11.17 -18.07 26.15
N ALA A 241 -11.81 -17.86 25.00
CA ALA A 241 -11.62 -16.68 24.18
C ALA A 241 -12.88 -16.32 23.38
N LEU A 242 -13.17 -15.03 23.26
CA LEU A 242 -14.19 -14.49 22.36
C LEU A 242 -13.59 -13.37 21.50
N PRO A 243 -13.90 -13.30 20.19
CA PRO A 243 -13.45 -12.19 19.36
C PRO A 243 -14.18 -10.90 19.76
N LEU A 244 -13.54 -9.75 19.55
CA LEU A 244 -14.14 -8.43 19.79
C LEU A 244 -14.15 -7.55 18.54
N GLY A 245 -13.07 -7.57 17.76
CA GLY A 245 -12.95 -6.76 16.56
C GLY A 245 -11.54 -6.81 16.00
N PHE A 246 -11.30 -6.05 14.94
CA PHE A 246 -9.99 -5.95 14.30
C PHE A 246 -9.52 -4.51 14.30
N HIS A 247 -8.22 -4.32 14.46
CA HIS A 247 -7.59 -3.07 14.04
C HIS A 247 -7.96 -2.81 12.56
N PRO A 248 -8.24 -1.56 12.13
CA PRO A 248 -8.72 -1.27 10.77
C PRO A 248 -7.84 -1.83 9.65
N ALA A 249 -6.54 -1.95 9.90
CA ALA A 249 -5.59 -2.58 8.98
C ALA A 249 -5.71 -4.12 8.87
N GLY A 250 -6.56 -4.78 9.66
CA GLY A 250 -6.87 -6.20 9.56
C GLY A 250 -5.77 -7.19 9.96
N HIS A 251 -4.63 -6.70 10.46
CA HIS A 251 -3.50 -7.53 10.90
C HIS A 251 -3.49 -7.80 12.42
N GLU A 252 -4.39 -7.19 13.18
CA GLU A 252 -4.50 -7.40 14.63
C GLU A 252 -5.94 -7.78 15.00
N LEU A 253 -6.12 -8.98 15.55
CA LEU A 253 -7.36 -9.46 16.13
C LEU A 253 -7.38 -9.14 17.62
N ILE A 254 -8.41 -8.42 18.06
CA ILE A 254 -8.67 -8.17 19.47
C ILE A 254 -9.62 -9.22 19.99
N TRP A 255 -9.25 -9.83 21.11
CA TRP A 255 -10.04 -10.88 21.75
C TRP A 255 -10.07 -10.69 23.28
N GLN A 256 -11.07 -11.29 23.91
CA GLN A 256 -11.31 -11.21 25.34
C GLN A 256 -11.12 -12.56 26.00
N ASP A 257 -10.48 -12.60 27.17
CA ASP A 257 -10.36 -13.79 28.01
C ASP A 257 -11.49 -13.92 29.06
N LYS A 258 -11.50 -15.02 29.81
CA LYS A 258 -12.53 -15.31 30.83
C LYS A 258 -12.55 -14.28 31.97
N GLN A 259 -11.45 -13.57 32.19
CA GLN A 259 -11.30 -12.53 33.21
C GLN A 259 -11.68 -11.14 32.67
N ASN A 260 -12.28 -11.07 31.48
CA ASN A 260 -12.62 -9.84 30.75
C ASN A 260 -11.41 -8.99 30.37
N LYS A 261 -10.19 -9.55 30.37
CA LYS A 261 -9.01 -8.84 29.89
C LYS A 261 -8.93 -8.91 28.37
N PHE A 262 -8.41 -7.85 27.79
CA PHE A 262 -8.25 -7.73 26.35
C PHE A 262 -6.85 -8.14 25.93
N HIS A 263 -6.78 -8.85 24.82
CA HIS A 263 -5.56 -9.33 24.20
C HIS A 263 -5.58 -8.99 22.71
N VAL A 264 -4.40 -8.92 22.12
CA VAL A 264 -4.21 -8.70 20.69
C VAL A 264 -3.36 -9.82 20.11
N ALA A 265 -3.91 -10.51 19.11
CA ALA A 265 -3.23 -11.50 18.30
C ALA A 265 -2.80 -10.86 16.98
N LYS A 266 -1.53 -11.03 16.59
CA LYS A 266 -1.02 -10.49 15.34
C LYS A 266 -1.09 -11.53 14.22
N TYR A 267 -1.61 -11.15 13.06
CA TYR A 267 -1.50 -11.96 11.86
C TYR A 267 -0.09 -11.80 11.28
N SER A 268 0.68 -12.88 11.33
CA SER A 268 1.97 -12.97 10.66
C SER A 268 1.77 -13.25 9.16
N SER A 269 2.85 -13.55 8.42
CA SER A 269 2.77 -13.77 6.97
C SER A 269 1.81 -14.89 6.54
N LYS A 270 1.58 -15.91 7.39
CA LYS A 270 0.84 -17.12 7.02
C LYS A 270 -0.20 -17.58 8.07
N ALA A 271 -0.05 -17.15 9.32
CA ALA A 271 -0.86 -17.61 10.43
C ALA A 271 -0.97 -16.52 11.51
N TRP A 272 -1.94 -16.67 12.41
CA TRP A 272 -1.93 -15.89 13.65
C TRP A 272 -0.75 -16.32 14.50
N GLY A 273 0.09 -15.35 14.85
CA GLY A 273 1.33 -15.53 15.62
C GLY A 273 1.14 -15.15 17.08
N GLU A 274 2.09 -14.38 17.62
CA GLU A 274 2.08 -13.97 19.02
C GLU A 274 0.78 -13.26 19.44
N SER A 275 0.30 -13.60 20.64
CA SER A 275 -0.76 -12.89 21.33
C SER A 275 -0.21 -12.27 22.62
N LYS A 276 -0.58 -11.02 22.88
CA LYS A 276 -0.16 -10.28 24.08
C LYS A 276 -1.34 -9.53 24.70
N PRO A 277 -1.28 -9.23 26.02
CA PRO A 277 -2.24 -8.34 26.65
C PRO A 277 -2.28 -6.99 25.92
N LEU A 278 -3.49 -6.48 25.69
CA LEU A 278 -3.69 -5.17 25.10
C LEU A 278 -3.28 -4.11 26.14
N ASN A 279 -2.34 -3.23 25.78
CA ASN A 279 -1.77 -2.24 26.69
C ASN A 279 -2.68 -1.01 26.87
N ILE A 280 -3.84 -1.22 27.48
CA ILE A 280 -4.84 -0.18 27.76
C ILE A 280 -5.32 -0.24 29.21
N ASN A 281 -5.67 0.92 29.77
CA ASN A 281 -6.20 1.03 31.13
C ASN A 281 -7.72 0.85 31.18
N ILE A 282 -8.26 -0.13 30.46
CA ILE A 282 -9.68 -0.48 30.44
C ILE A 282 -9.84 -1.90 30.96
N THR A 283 -10.69 -2.10 31.97
CA THR A 283 -10.78 -3.36 32.73
C THR A 283 -12.11 -4.09 32.60
N SER A 284 -13.12 -3.50 31.95
CA SER A 284 -14.42 -4.11 31.75
C SER A 284 -15.15 -3.46 30.56
N GLY A 285 -16.29 -4.03 30.15
CA GLY A 285 -17.07 -3.52 29.03
C GLY A 285 -16.69 -4.14 27.68
N THR A 286 -17.02 -3.43 26.61
CA THR A 286 -16.68 -3.77 25.23
C THR A 286 -15.81 -2.68 24.65
N ILE A 287 -14.84 -3.06 23.83
CA ILE A 287 -13.98 -2.13 23.09
C ILE A 287 -14.10 -2.41 21.60
N THR A 288 -14.15 -1.35 20.80
CA THR A 288 -14.18 -1.39 19.34
C THR A 288 -13.09 -0.44 18.82
N PRO A 289 -12.17 -0.88 17.95
CA PRO A 289 -11.17 0.01 17.36
C PRO A 289 -11.80 1.20 16.65
N THR A 290 -11.16 2.37 16.75
CA THR A 290 -11.57 3.51 15.92
C THR A 290 -11.25 3.23 14.46
N PRO A 291 -12.05 3.74 13.50
CA PRO A 291 -11.82 3.49 12.07
C PRO A 291 -10.44 3.95 11.58
N ASN A 292 -9.85 4.94 12.24
CA ASN A 292 -8.52 5.47 11.94
C ASN A 292 -7.37 4.79 12.71
N GLY A 293 -7.68 3.79 13.55
CA GLY A 293 -6.71 2.97 14.28
C GLY A 293 -5.98 3.67 15.45
N LEU A 294 -6.33 4.91 15.78
CA LEU A 294 -5.66 5.67 16.86
C LEU A 294 -6.11 5.27 18.28
N GLY A 295 -7.21 4.54 18.40
CA GLY A 295 -7.83 4.32 19.68
C GLY A 295 -8.92 3.26 19.70
N PHE A 296 -9.69 3.30 20.78
CA PHE A 296 -10.84 2.44 21.00
C PHE A 296 -12.05 3.26 21.45
N ILE A 297 -13.22 2.89 20.95
CA ILE A 297 -14.50 3.22 21.55
C ILE A 297 -14.77 2.18 22.63
N HIS A 298 -14.98 2.64 23.86
CA HIS A 298 -15.24 1.83 25.03
C HIS A 298 -16.68 2.04 25.51
N TRP A 299 -17.42 0.96 25.72
CA TRP A 299 -18.80 1.00 26.18
C TRP A 299 -19.08 0.02 27.32
N GLN A 300 -19.93 0.43 28.25
CA GLN A 300 -20.38 -0.39 29.38
C GLN A 300 -21.90 -0.27 29.53
N LYS A 301 -22.60 -1.41 29.53
CA LYS A 301 -24.07 -1.50 29.58
C LYS A 301 -24.72 -0.70 30.71
N GLU A 302 -24.10 -0.68 31.89
CA GLU A 302 -24.67 -0.02 33.06
C GLU A 302 -24.28 1.46 33.19
N LYS A 303 -23.41 1.98 32.32
CA LYS A 303 -22.98 3.37 32.31
C LYS A 303 -23.65 4.17 31.20
N ASN A 304 -23.81 5.47 31.43
CA ASN A 304 -24.22 6.38 30.37
C ASN A 304 -23.02 6.75 29.49
N GLY A 305 -23.30 7.00 28.21
CA GLY A 305 -22.32 7.42 27.22
C GLY A 305 -21.38 6.33 26.74
N ILE A 306 -20.31 6.79 26.11
CA ILE A 306 -19.17 5.99 25.63
C ILE A 306 -17.87 6.69 26.05
N GLY A 307 -16.78 5.93 26.10
CA GLY A 307 -15.43 6.48 26.19
C GLY A 307 -14.68 6.38 24.86
N THR A 308 -13.91 7.40 24.51
CA THR A 308 -12.91 7.34 23.44
C THR A 308 -11.54 7.26 24.09
N TYR A 309 -10.90 6.10 24.00
CA TYR A 309 -9.54 5.88 24.51
C TYR A 309 -8.51 6.10 23.42
N ILE A 310 -7.63 7.09 23.58
CA ILE A 310 -6.56 7.38 22.63
C ILE A 310 -5.27 6.72 23.11
N ILE A 311 -4.68 5.87 22.27
CA ILE A 311 -3.54 5.03 22.64
C ILE A 311 -2.32 5.88 23.03
N GLN A 312 -2.03 6.93 22.25
CA GLN A 312 -0.88 7.83 22.47
C GLN A 312 -0.99 8.57 23.81
N ASN A 313 -2.21 8.91 24.24
CA ASN A 313 -2.46 9.61 25.51
C ASN A 313 -2.65 8.68 26.71
N LYS A 314 -2.89 7.39 26.47
CA LYS A 314 -3.34 6.41 27.47
C LYS A 314 -4.50 6.93 28.34
N LYS A 315 -5.37 7.73 27.73
CA LYS A 315 -6.45 8.43 28.41
C LYS A 315 -7.76 8.18 27.68
N GLU A 316 -8.80 7.97 28.49
CA GLU A 316 -10.18 7.87 28.06
C GLU A 316 -10.87 9.24 28.19
N ILE A 317 -11.61 9.64 27.16
CA ILE A 317 -12.46 10.83 27.15
C ILE A 317 -13.91 10.35 27.05
N ILE A 318 -14.71 10.64 28.07
CA ILE A 318 -16.12 10.24 28.10
C ILE A 318 -16.95 11.23 27.27
N GLN A 319 -17.79 10.69 26.39
CA GLN A 319 -18.71 11.42 25.52
C GLN A 319 -20.13 10.88 25.66
N LEU A 320 -21.13 11.65 25.20
CA LEU A 320 -22.53 11.24 25.13
C LEU A 320 -23.16 10.82 26.48
N ASN A 321 -22.77 11.45 27.59
CA ASN A 321 -23.23 11.14 28.96
C ASN A 321 -24.76 11.24 29.16
N ASN A 322 -25.47 11.88 28.24
CA ASN A 322 -26.93 11.99 28.21
C ASN A 322 -27.62 10.79 27.54
N TYR A 323 -26.88 9.85 26.96
CA TYR A 323 -27.41 8.63 26.34
C TYR A 323 -27.15 7.41 27.21
N LYS A 324 -28.15 6.54 27.35
CA LYS A 324 -28.00 5.20 27.95
C LYS A 324 -28.29 4.16 26.87
N PHE A 325 -27.23 3.61 26.29
CA PHE A 325 -27.33 2.58 25.27
C PHE A 325 -27.71 1.24 25.89
N ILE A 326 -28.56 0.49 25.20
CA ILE A 326 -29.04 -0.83 25.63
C ILE A 326 -28.36 -1.99 24.89
N ALA A 327 -27.58 -1.67 23.85
CA ALA A 327 -26.74 -2.58 23.06
C ALA A 327 -25.40 -1.90 22.75
N THR A 328 -24.40 -2.68 22.32
CA THR A 328 -23.07 -2.17 21.96
C THR A 328 -23.18 -1.19 20.78
N PRO A 329 -22.74 0.07 20.90
CA PRO A 329 -22.71 0.99 19.78
C PRO A 329 -21.75 0.52 18.68
N SER A 330 -22.11 0.75 17.41
CA SER A 330 -21.26 0.50 16.24
C SER A 330 -20.70 1.81 15.70
N SER A 331 -19.41 1.84 15.36
CA SER A 331 -18.75 3.04 14.83
C SER A 331 -19.11 3.24 13.37
N VAL A 332 -19.34 4.49 12.96
CA VAL A 332 -19.41 4.81 11.53
C VAL A 332 -17.99 4.77 10.94
N PRO A 333 -17.79 4.24 9.72
CA PRO A 333 -16.46 4.11 9.09
C PRO A 333 -15.68 5.41 8.90
N ASP A 334 -16.35 6.57 8.81
CA ASP A 334 -15.69 7.87 8.72
C ASP A 334 -15.27 8.43 10.09
N GLY A 335 -15.48 7.68 11.17
CA GLY A 335 -15.11 8.04 12.54
C GLY A 335 -15.86 9.23 13.14
N LYS A 336 -16.84 9.82 12.44
CA LYS A 336 -17.52 11.05 12.89
C LYS A 336 -18.68 10.80 13.83
N GLY A 337 -19.11 9.55 13.98
CA GLY A 337 -20.24 9.21 14.82
C GLY A 337 -20.30 7.74 15.19
N ILE A 338 -21.27 7.42 16.03
CA ILE A 338 -21.66 6.05 16.34
C ILE A 338 -23.16 5.86 16.06
N VAL A 339 -23.53 4.63 15.77
CA VAL A 339 -24.92 4.18 15.81
C VAL A 339 -25.14 3.44 17.11
N GLY A 340 -26.14 3.86 17.87
CA GLY A 340 -26.49 3.26 19.15
C GLY A 340 -28.00 3.07 19.31
N LEU A 341 -28.36 1.99 19.99
CA LEU A 341 -29.75 1.71 20.38
C LEU A 341 -30.01 2.23 21.80
N ILE A 342 -31.05 3.04 21.96
CA ILE A 342 -31.52 3.56 23.25
C ILE A 342 -32.99 3.20 23.46
N ARG A 343 -33.46 3.32 24.72
CA ARG A 343 -34.87 3.19 25.05
C ARG A 343 -35.47 4.55 25.39
N ARG A 344 -36.52 4.96 24.67
CA ARG A 344 -37.37 6.12 25.00
C ARG A 344 -38.82 5.69 25.03
N ASP A 345 -39.55 6.05 26.09
CA ASP A 345 -40.99 5.80 26.20
C ASP A 345 -41.40 4.34 25.89
N ASN A 346 -40.60 3.38 26.38
CA ASN A 346 -40.70 1.93 26.13
C ASN A 346 -40.45 1.45 24.69
N ASN A 347 -40.17 2.36 23.77
CA ASN A 347 -39.80 2.07 22.40
C ASN A 347 -38.28 1.97 22.25
N ASP A 348 -37.87 1.11 21.33
CA ASP A 348 -36.48 1.05 20.91
C ASP A 348 -36.26 2.19 19.89
N VAL A 349 -35.20 2.96 20.08
CA VAL A 349 -34.83 4.08 19.19
C VAL A 349 -33.40 3.88 18.75
N LEU A 350 -33.19 3.71 17.46
CA LEU A 350 -31.87 3.65 16.85
C LEU A 350 -31.43 5.06 16.50
N SER A 351 -30.21 5.43 16.84
CA SER A 351 -29.71 6.78 16.60
C SER A 351 -28.27 6.78 16.10
N TYR A 352 -28.03 7.50 15.01
CA TYR A 352 -26.73 8.04 14.68
C TYR A 352 -26.47 9.26 15.57
N ILE A 353 -25.32 9.30 16.25
CA ILE A 353 -24.94 10.39 17.14
C ILE A 353 -23.48 10.77 16.82
N PRO A 354 -23.20 12.05 16.48
CA PRO A 354 -21.85 12.53 16.28
C PRO A 354 -20.97 12.36 17.51
N ILE A 355 -19.69 12.02 17.31
CA ILE A 355 -18.68 11.93 18.37
C ILE A 355 -17.38 12.59 17.91
N GLU A 356 -16.57 12.99 18.88
CA GLU A 356 -15.25 13.56 18.62
C GLU A 356 -14.19 12.46 18.64
N ILE A 357 -13.62 12.16 17.47
CA ILE A 357 -12.43 11.31 17.32
C ILE A 357 -11.34 12.16 16.63
N PRO A 358 -10.13 12.25 17.21
CA PRO A 358 -9.00 12.90 16.53
C PRO A 358 -8.74 12.25 15.16
N LEU A 359 -8.68 13.05 14.09
CA LEU A 359 -8.43 12.57 12.71
C LEU A 359 -9.46 11.54 12.22
N ALA A 360 -10.74 11.74 12.56
CA ALA A 360 -11.83 10.83 12.19
C ALA A 360 -11.87 10.51 10.68
N ASP A 361 -11.63 11.51 9.84
CA ASP A 361 -11.67 11.44 8.37
C ASP A 361 -10.41 10.86 7.71
N VAL A 362 -9.45 10.34 8.49
CA VAL A 362 -8.19 9.78 8.00
C VAL A 362 -8.07 8.31 8.40
N ALA A 363 -8.56 7.38 7.56
CA ALA A 363 -8.61 5.94 7.85
C ALA A 363 -7.27 5.30 8.28
N ASN A 364 -6.14 5.87 7.83
CA ASN A 364 -4.80 5.35 8.08
C ASN A 364 -3.96 6.21 9.03
N ALA A 365 -4.60 7.07 9.84
CA ALA A 365 -3.89 7.97 10.75
C ALA A 365 -2.94 7.24 11.71
N TRP A 366 -3.30 6.01 12.13
CA TRP A 366 -2.46 5.13 12.94
C TRP A 366 -1.04 4.88 12.38
N MET A 367 -0.86 4.96 11.07
CA MET A 367 0.44 4.77 10.40
C MET A 367 1.37 5.99 10.56
N PHE A 368 0.78 7.15 10.84
CA PHE A 368 1.43 8.45 10.79
C PHE A 368 1.51 9.16 12.14
N VAL A 369 1.01 8.56 13.21
CA VAL A 369 0.95 9.19 14.53
C VAL A 369 1.52 8.27 15.61
N ASN A 370 2.75 8.55 16.04
CA ASN A 370 3.48 7.78 17.05
C ASN A 370 3.55 8.50 18.41
N SER A 371 3.35 9.82 18.45
CA SER A 371 3.39 10.61 19.69
C SER A 371 2.22 11.57 19.81
N GLN A 372 2.03 12.13 21.00
CA GLN A 372 0.98 13.12 21.22
C GLN A 372 1.28 14.44 20.49
N GLU A 373 2.54 14.82 20.37
CA GLU A 373 2.97 15.98 19.59
C GLU A 373 2.61 15.80 18.11
N GLU A 374 2.87 14.62 17.54
CA GLU A 374 2.49 14.30 16.17
C GLU A 374 0.97 14.29 15.97
N LEU A 375 0.20 13.75 16.92
CA LEU A 375 -1.26 13.77 16.86
C LEU A 375 -1.80 15.20 16.82
N ASN A 376 -1.25 16.06 17.68
CA ASN A 376 -1.62 17.48 17.76
C ASN A 376 -1.23 18.23 16.48
N LEU A 377 -0.02 17.98 15.95
CA LEU A 377 0.45 18.60 14.71
C LEU A 377 -0.40 18.19 13.52
N PHE A 378 -0.69 16.90 13.38
CA PHE A 378 -1.53 16.40 12.29
C PHE A 378 -2.94 16.98 12.41
N SER A 379 -3.55 16.91 13.60
CA SER A 379 -4.90 17.45 13.82
C SER A 379 -5.00 18.95 13.53
N LYS A 380 -3.92 19.70 13.80
CA LYS A 380 -3.86 21.15 13.54
C LYS A 380 -3.61 21.49 12.07
N ASN A 381 -2.74 20.73 11.40
CA ASN A 381 -2.21 21.09 10.07
C ASN A 381 -2.72 20.21 8.94
N SER A 382 -3.59 19.23 9.23
CA SER A 382 -4.04 18.19 8.31
C SER A 382 -2.89 17.42 7.64
N GLY A 383 -1.74 17.34 8.32
CA GLY A 383 -0.53 16.68 7.81
C GLY A 383 0.65 16.79 8.78
N LEU A 384 1.67 15.97 8.52
CA LEU A 384 2.89 15.88 9.31
C LEU A 384 4.11 15.78 8.38
N PHE A 385 5.10 16.66 8.57
CA PHE A 385 6.43 16.49 7.98
C PHE A 385 7.34 15.79 8.98
N ARG A 386 7.92 14.66 8.57
CA ARG A 386 8.90 13.93 9.39
C ARG A 386 10.29 14.07 8.77
N PRO A 387 11.30 14.50 9.53
CA PRO A 387 12.67 14.40 9.06
C PRO A 387 13.02 12.92 8.91
N ASN A 388 13.50 12.54 7.73
CA ASN A 388 14.06 11.22 7.51
C ASN A 388 15.59 11.27 7.67
N GLN A 389 16.18 10.17 8.15
CA GLN A 389 17.64 10.03 8.27
C GLN A 389 18.29 9.51 6.98
N GLY A 390 17.49 9.12 5.99
CA GLY A 390 17.99 8.70 4.70
C GLY A 390 18.37 9.90 3.84
N ASP A 391 19.62 9.91 3.38
CA ASP A 391 20.15 10.88 2.42
C ASP A 391 19.61 10.65 1.01
N GLN A 392 19.06 9.47 0.75
CA GLN A 392 18.57 9.03 -0.56
C GLN A 392 17.20 8.35 -0.45
N LEU A 393 16.36 8.55 -1.46
CA LEU A 393 14.98 8.07 -1.47
C LEU A 393 14.87 6.53 -1.46
N TYR A 394 15.83 5.81 -2.07
CA TYR A 394 15.88 4.34 -2.00
C TYR A 394 16.02 3.81 -0.57
N GLN A 395 16.66 4.56 0.33
CA GLN A 395 16.81 4.16 1.73
C GLN A 395 15.46 4.18 2.47
N ILE A 396 14.53 5.04 2.06
CA ILE A 396 13.15 5.01 2.57
C ILE A 396 12.49 3.68 2.19
N TYR A 397 12.66 3.21 0.96
CA TYR A 397 12.12 1.91 0.53
C TYR A 397 12.81 0.72 1.23
N GLU A 398 14.12 0.79 1.50
CA GLU A 398 14.80 -0.24 2.28
C GLU A 398 14.28 -0.30 3.73
N THR A 399 13.94 0.84 4.35
CA THR A 399 13.33 0.84 5.68
C THR A 399 11.96 0.15 5.72
N GLU A 400 11.21 0.18 4.62
CA GLU A 400 9.94 -0.53 4.48
C GLU A 400 10.12 -2.03 4.29
N ASN A 401 11.08 -2.44 3.46
CA ASN A 401 11.30 -3.85 3.17
C ASN A 401 11.91 -4.63 4.35
N TYR A 402 12.65 -3.97 5.25
CA TYR A 402 13.49 -4.68 6.24
C TYR A 402 13.27 -4.27 7.70
N TYR A 403 12.81 -3.05 8.01
CA TYR A 403 12.92 -2.49 9.36
C TYR A 403 11.59 -2.16 10.05
N CYS A 404 10.46 -2.22 9.35
CA CYS A 404 9.15 -1.91 9.91
C CYS A 404 8.45 -3.10 10.59
N ASN A 405 9.05 -3.64 11.67
CA ASN A 405 8.41 -4.60 12.60
C ASN A 405 7.74 -5.83 11.96
N ALA A 406 8.53 -6.53 11.14
CA ALA A 406 8.21 -7.73 10.36
C ALA A 406 7.62 -7.41 8.98
N TYR A 407 8.41 -7.79 7.97
CA TYR A 407 8.02 -7.84 6.57
C TYR A 407 6.67 -8.58 6.41
N ASP A 408 5.58 -7.84 6.22
CA ASP A 408 4.33 -8.36 5.70
C ASP A 408 4.38 -8.22 4.17
N ARG A 409 4.53 -9.36 3.47
CA ARG A 409 4.46 -9.40 1.98
C ARG A 409 3.19 -8.77 1.43
N THR A 410 2.17 -8.62 2.28
CA THR A 410 0.82 -8.19 1.93
C THR A 410 0.49 -6.79 2.44
N SER A 411 1.41 -6.02 3.03
CA SER A 411 1.12 -4.62 3.41
C SER A 411 2.39 -3.75 3.39
N PRO A 412 2.51 -2.70 2.55
CA PRO A 412 3.49 -1.67 2.82
C PRO A 412 3.11 -1.01 4.13
N THR A 413 4.09 -0.74 4.97
CA THR A 413 3.85 -0.17 6.31
C THR A 413 3.35 1.27 6.23
N ARG A 414 3.38 1.91 5.04
CA ARG A 414 2.97 3.29 4.75
C ARG A 414 2.51 3.42 3.29
N PRO A 415 1.39 4.12 2.99
CA PRO A 415 1.10 4.54 1.62
C PRO A 415 2.09 5.65 1.20
N TYR A 416 2.64 5.53 0.00
CA TYR A 416 3.63 6.45 -0.56
C TYR A 416 3.01 7.30 -1.67
N ILE A 417 3.30 8.60 -1.65
CA ILE A 417 3.17 9.43 -2.84
C ILE A 417 4.45 9.20 -3.65
N VAL A 418 4.34 8.43 -4.73
CA VAL A 418 5.40 8.31 -5.73
C VAL A 418 5.29 9.53 -6.63
N THR A 419 6.19 10.51 -6.48
CA THR A 419 6.30 11.59 -7.47
C THR A 419 7.01 11.06 -8.71
N THR A 420 6.71 11.64 -9.88
CA THR A 420 7.31 11.27 -11.17
C THR A 420 8.84 11.39 -11.19
N ASP A 421 9.42 12.08 -10.21
CA ASP A 421 10.87 12.32 -10.12
C ASP A 421 11.65 11.01 -9.94
N ILE A 422 11.11 10.03 -9.19
CA ILE A 422 11.71 8.69 -9.05
C ILE A 422 11.75 7.95 -10.38
N PHE A 423 10.68 8.05 -11.17
CA PHE A 423 10.65 7.43 -12.49
C PHE A 423 11.76 8.00 -13.38
N TRP A 424 11.97 9.33 -13.31
CA TRP A 424 13.05 9.98 -14.05
C TRP A 424 14.43 9.66 -13.51
N GLU A 425 14.61 9.52 -12.20
CA GLU A 425 15.90 9.10 -11.61
C GLU A 425 16.26 7.67 -11.98
N LEU A 426 15.31 6.73 -11.91
CA LEU A 426 15.52 5.34 -12.30
C LEU A 426 15.78 5.21 -13.81
N PHE A 427 15.02 5.94 -14.63
CA PHE A 427 15.23 5.98 -16.07
C PHE A 427 16.60 6.60 -16.41
N GLY A 428 16.98 7.67 -15.72
CA GLY A 428 18.28 8.32 -15.87
C GLY A 428 19.44 7.40 -15.49
N ALA A 429 19.35 6.68 -14.37
CA ALA A 429 20.35 5.71 -13.93
C ALA A 429 20.48 4.54 -14.92
N ALA A 430 19.35 4.01 -15.41
CA ALA A 430 19.34 2.94 -16.41
C ALA A 430 19.96 3.41 -17.74
N TYR A 431 19.62 4.62 -18.20
CA TYR A 431 20.21 5.22 -19.39
C TYR A 431 21.72 5.42 -19.24
N GLN A 432 22.18 5.96 -18.11
CA GLN A 432 23.60 6.16 -17.85
C GLN A 432 24.36 4.82 -17.81
N GLY A 433 23.79 3.78 -17.19
CA GLY A 433 24.38 2.45 -17.19
C GLY A 433 24.52 1.85 -18.60
N LEU A 434 23.46 1.96 -19.41
CA LEU A 434 23.49 1.53 -20.82
C LEU A 434 24.51 2.32 -21.64
N PHE A 435 24.60 3.63 -21.44
CA PHE A 435 25.57 4.48 -22.11
C PHE A 435 27.00 4.06 -21.78
N ILE A 436 27.32 3.82 -20.51
CA ILE A 436 28.68 3.38 -20.09
C ILE A 436 29.05 2.04 -20.74
N ILE A 437 28.12 1.09 -20.79
CA ILE A 437 28.35 -0.22 -21.43
C ILE A 437 28.59 -0.03 -22.93
N LYS A 438 27.73 0.74 -23.61
CA LYS A 438 27.85 1.01 -25.04
C LYS A 438 29.13 1.76 -25.38
N GLU A 439 29.49 2.75 -24.58
CA GLU A 439 30.74 3.50 -24.75
C GLU A 439 31.94 2.55 -24.65
N ARG A 440 31.97 1.68 -23.64
CA ARG A 440 33.07 0.73 -23.45
C ARG A 440 33.15 -0.32 -24.55
N ASP A 441 32.03 -0.90 -24.94
CA ASP A 441 32.00 -2.06 -25.82
C ASP A 441 32.04 -1.66 -27.32
N GLU A 442 31.63 -0.43 -27.68
CA GLU A 442 31.56 0.04 -29.07
C GLU A 442 32.39 1.32 -29.30
N ALA A 443 32.11 2.41 -28.58
CA ALA A 443 32.70 3.72 -28.89
C ALA A 443 34.22 3.79 -28.62
N ILE A 444 34.71 3.16 -27.55
CA ILE A 444 36.15 3.15 -27.22
C ILE A 444 36.95 2.36 -28.28
N PRO A 445 36.58 1.10 -28.63
CA PRO A 445 37.23 0.39 -29.73
C PRO A 445 37.18 1.13 -31.07
N ASN A 446 36.04 1.74 -31.40
CA ASN A 446 35.88 2.52 -32.62
C ASN A 446 36.80 3.74 -32.62
N PHE A 447 36.85 4.50 -31.52
CA PHE A 447 37.72 5.66 -31.40
C PHE A 447 39.20 5.31 -31.61
N TRP A 448 39.68 4.21 -31.02
CA TRP A 448 41.06 3.79 -31.21
C TRP A 448 41.35 3.30 -32.62
N THR A 449 40.40 2.59 -33.24
CA THR A 449 40.49 2.19 -34.66
C THR A 449 40.51 3.42 -35.58
N PHE A 450 39.70 4.42 -35.27
CA PHE A 450 39.69 5.71 -35.95
C PHE A 450 41.04 6.41 -35.85
N VAL A 451 41.61 6.50 -34.64
CA VAL A 451 42.92 7.12 -34.39
C VAL A 451 44.03 6.41 -35.19
N GLU A 452 44.04 5.08 -35.20
CA GLU A 452 45.03 4.29 -35.94
C GLU A 452 44.92 4.52 -37.46
N LYS A 453 43.71 4.39 -38.01
CA LYS A 453 43.46 4.56 -39.44
C LYS A 453 43.72 5.98 -39.92
N ALA A 454 43.30 6.98 -39.14
CA ALA A 454 43.52 8.38 -39.46
C ALA A 454 45.02 8.75 -39.41
N SER A 455 45.77 8.24 -38.43
CA SER A 455 47.24 8.39 -38.38
C SER A 455 47.88 7.85 -39.66
N TYR A 456 47.53 6.62 -40.05
CA TYR A 456 48.07 6.00 -41.27
C TYR A 456 47.70 6.79 -42.54
N TYR A 457 46.46 7.29 -42.63
CA TYR A 457 46.02 8.11 -43.76
C TYR A 457 46.84 9.39 -43.90
N TYR A 458 47.05 10.12 -42.80
CA TYR A 458 47.81 11.37 -42.84
C TYR A 458 49.31 11.14 -43.07
N GLU A 459 49.90 10.11 -42.47
CA GLU A 459 51.31 9.72 -42.68
C GLU A 459 51.62 9.40 -44.15
N ASN A 460 50.64 8.89 -44.91
CA ASN A 460 50.78 8.53 -46.31
C ASN A 460 50.15 9.55 -47.27
N SER A 461 49.66 10.69 -46.77
CA SER A 461 49.05 11.74 -47.57
C SER A 461 50.13 12.59 -48.25
N PRO A 462 49.97 12.96 -49.54
CA PRO A 462 50.89 13.89 -50.21
C PRO A 462 50.73 15.35 -49.72
N LYS A 463 49.70 15.63 -48.93
CA LYS A 463 49.40 16.96 -48.37
C LYS A 463 49.71 16.96 -46.88
N GLU A 464 50.60 17.86 -46.46
CA GLU A 464 50.95 18.09 -45.06
C GLU A 464 49.72 18.57 -44.28
N SER A 465 49.39 17.89 -43.18
CA SER A 465 48.24 18.18 -42.34
C SER A 465 48.65 18.39 -40.89
N LYS A 466 48.04 19.39 -40.24
CA LYS A 466 48.23 19.60 -38.79
C LYS A 466 47.59 18.50 -37.94
N TRP A 467 46.71 17.67 -38.51
CA TRP A 467 46.12 16.53 -37.82
C TRP A 467 47.07 15.34 -37.68
N GLU A 468 48.06 15.21 -38.57
CA GLU A 468 49.03 14.12 -38.56
C GLU A 468 49.70 14.01 -37.18
N GLN A 469 50.28 15.11 -36.70
CA GLN A 469 50.97 15.16 -35.40
C GLN A 469 50.02 14.92 -34.22
N ILE A 470 48.74 15.29 -34.34
CA ILE A 470 47.72 14.99 -33.32
C ILE A 470 47.47 13.49 -33.24
N PHE A 471 47.25 12.82 -34.39
CA PHE A 471 47.00 11.37 -34.40
C PHE A 471 48.22 10.56 -33.96
N ILE A 472 49.44 11.00 -34.30
CA ILE A 472 50.69 10.43 -33.77
C ILE A 472 50.73 10.55 -32.24
N ALA A 473 50.44 11.73 -31.69
CA ALA A 473 50.41 11.93 -30.24
C ALA A 473 49.32 11.08 -29.56
N LEU A 474 48.16 10.89 -30.18
CA LEU A 474 47.09 10.03 -29.66
C LEU A 474 47.47 8.53 -29.67
N ARG A 475 48.16 8.04 -30.71
CA ARG A 475 48.70 6.67 -30.74
C ARG A 475 49.80 6.45 -29.71
N ALA A 476 50.67 7.45 -29.53
CA ALA A 476 51.70 7.43 -28.49
C ALA A 476 51.07 7.44 -27.08
N LEU A 477 49.98 8.20 -26.88
CA LEU A 477 49.20 8.19 -25.64
C LEU A 477 48.56 6.82 -25.38
N GLN A 478 47.95 6.20 -26.38
CA GLN A 478 47.38 4.84 -26.27
C GLN A 478 48.43 3.82 -25.81
N SER A 479 49.65 3.93 -26.34
CA SER A 479 50.80 3.09 -25.98
C SER A 479 51.52 3.53 -24.70
N ASN A 480 51.04 4.59 -24.02
CA ASN A 480 51.61 5.20 -22.83
C ASN A 480 53.10 5.59 -23.00
N GLU A 481 53.46 6.13 -24.15
CA GLU A 481 54.83 6.53 -24.48
C GLU A 481 55.19 7.89 -23.86
N ARG A 482 55.60 7.86 -22.59
CA ARG A 482 55.92 9.06 -21.80
C ARG A 482 57.10 9.89 -22.29
N LYS A 483 57.89 9.38 -23.25
CA LYS A 483 58.99 10.11 -23.87
C LYS A 483 58.50 11.12 -24.91
N HIS A 484 57.27 10.97 -25.40
CA HIS A 484 56.64 11.96 -26.27
C HIS A 484 56.20 13.17 -25.44
N ASN A 485 56.75 14.35 -25.72
CA ASN A 485 56.56 15.55 -24.88
C ASN A 485 55.08 15.93 -24.72
N GLU A 486 54.31 15.91 -25.81
CA GLU A 486 52.87 16.21 -25.75
C GLU A 486 52.10 15.19 -24.88
N VAL A 487 52.43 13.89 -24.99
CA VAL A 487 51.83 12.82 -24.17
C VAL A 487 52.15 13.01 -22.70
N ALA A 488 53.38 13.41 -22.36
CA ALA A 488 53.76 13.71 -20.99
C ALA A 488 52.92 14.84 -20.39
N LYS A 489 52.61 15.88 -21.17
CA LYS A 489 51.70 16.98 -20.77
C LYS A 489 50.26 16.50 -20.59
N MET A 490 49.75 15.68 -21.53
CA MET A 490 48.41 15.08 -21.42
C MET A 490 48.23 14.22 -20.16
N LEU A 491 49.27 13.45 -19.79
CA LEU A 491 49.25 12.60 -18.60
C LEU A 491 49.39 13.42 -17.31
N LYS A 492 50.25 14.44 -17.30
CA LYS A 492 50.42 15.37 -16.17
C LYS A 492 49.13 16.13 -15.85
N ALA A 493 48.32 16.43 -16.87
CA ALA A 493 47.05 17.16 -16.74
C ALA A 493 47.18 18.47 -15.93
N ALA A 494 48.16 19.28 -16.31
CA ALA A 494 48.37 20.62 -15.79
C ALA A 494 48.59 21.55 -16.97
N ASP A 495 47.97 22.73 -16.94
CA ASP A 495 47.98 23.68 -18.06
C ASP A 495 49.41 24.04 -18.46
N ASP A 496 49.64 24.04 -19.77
CA ASP A 496 50.97 24.23 -20.37
C ASP A 496 50.80 24.68 -21.83
N VAL A 497 51.89 25.06 -22.49
CA VAL A 497 51.89 25.33 -23.93
C VAL A 497 51.93 24.00 -24.68
N SER A 498 51.02 23.78 -25.64
CA SER A 498 51.05 22.61 -26.52
C SER A 498 52.28 22.68 -27.45
N ASP A 499 53.03 21.59 -27.57
CA ASP A 499 54.15 21.51 -28.51
C ASP A 499 53.69 21.45 -29.97
N LEU A 500 52.41 21.13 -30.20
CA LEU A 500 51.83 20.95 -31.53
C LEU A 500 51.14 22.21 -32.04
N THR A 501 50.48 22.97 -31.16
CA THR A 501 49.80 24.22 -31.55
C THR A 501 50.61 25.48 -31.22
N HIS A 502 51.59 25.37 -30.31
CA HIS A 502 52.35 26.48 -29.74
C HIS A 502 51.48 27.51 -29.00
N GLU A 503 50.29 27.10 -28.54
CA GLU A 503 49.36 27.90 -27.76
C GLU A 503 49.18 27.33 -26.36
N ASN A 504 48.73 28.18 -25.42
CA ASN A 504 48.32 27.72 -24.09
C ASN A 504 47.14 26.76 -24.22
N PHE A 505 47.31 25.53 -23.73
CA PHE A 505 46.27 24.51 -23.73
C PHE A 505 45.96 24.07 -22.31
N ALA A 506 44.66 23.95 -22.01
CA ALA A 506 44.17 23.58 -20.70
C ALA A 506 44.24 22.06 -20.48
N PHE A 507 45.46 21.50 -20.40
CA PHE A 507 45.67 20.06 -20.14
C PHE A 507 45.03 19.61 -18.82
N SER A 508 44.76 20.51 -17.87
CA SER A 508 44.00 20.21 -16.66
C SER A 508 42.60 19.65 -16.92
N ASN A 509 41.99 20.00 -18.07
CA ASN A 509 40.69 19.46 -18.49
C ASN A 509 40.75 17.98 -18.89
N LEU A 510 41.93 17.42 -19.10
CA LEU A 510 42.12 16.01 -19.44
C LEU A 510 42.10 15.10 -18.20
N LYS A 511 41.95 15.65 -16.99
CA LYS A 511 41.84 14.85 -15.76
C LYS A 511 40.54 14.03 -15.76
N PRO A 512 40.60 12.68 -15.71
CA PRO A 512 39.40 11.83 -15.72
C PRO A 512 38.45 12.12 -14.57
N ARG A 513 37.15 12.00 -14.81
CA ARG A 513 36.06 12.24 -13.84
C ARG A 513 34.98 11.18 -13.99
N GLY A 514 34.16 10.99 -12.96
CA GLY A 514 33.03 10.05 -13.01
C GLY A 514 33.47 8.62 -13.33
N HIS A 515 32.74 7.92 -14.19
CA HIS A 515 33.05 6.53 -14.54
C HIS A 515 34.38 6.36 -15.28
N TYR A 516 34.96 7.43 -15.86
CA TYR A 516 36.25 7.37 -16.53
C TYR A 516 37.44 7.16 -15.57
N THR A 517 37.25 7.27 -14.25
CA THR A 517 38.31 6.93 -13.27
C THR A 517 38.39 5.43 -12.98
N SER A 518 37.45 4.62 -13.50
CA SER A 518 37.27 3.21 -13.13
C SER A 518 38.40 2.27 -13.56
N SER A 519 39.09 2.55 -14.68
CA SER A 519 40.19 1.72 -15.18
C SER A 519 41.24 2.55 -15.92
N PRO A 520 42.49 2.05 -16.06
CA PRO A 520 43.52 2.73 -16.84
C PRO A 520 43.11 2.99 -18.30
N GLU A 521 42.38 2.06 -18.90
CA GLU A 521 41.86 2.17 -20.28
C GLU A 521 40.87 3.33 -20.42
N MET A 522 39.89 3.42 -19.52
CA MET A 522 38.90 4.51 -19.51
C MET A 522 39.55 5.87 -19.26
N GLN A 523 40.56 5.91 -18.38
CA GLN A 523 41.33 7.12 -18.13
C GLN A 523 42.11 7.57 -19.37
N MET A 524 42.67 6.62 -20.12
CA MET A 524 43.43 6.91 -21.34
C MET A 524 42.51 7.39 -22.46
N TYR A 525 41.38 6.70 -22.66
CA TYR A 525 40.35 7.10 -23.61
C TYR A 525 39.83 8.51 -23.31
N PHE A 526 39.46 8.80 -22.05
CA PHE A 526 38.97 10.13 -21.69
C PHE A 526 39.98 11.23 -22.03
N ARG A 527 41.26 11.03 -21.70
CA ARG A 527 42.33 11.99 -22.03
C ARG A 527 42.47 12.19 -23.53
N ALA A 528 42.49 11.10 -24.28
CA ALA A 528 42.65 11.10 -25.72
C ALA A 528 41.46 11.78 -26.43
N PHE A 529 40.24 11.41 -26.07
CA PHE A 529 39.01 11.95 -26.65
C PHE A 529 38.85 13.44 -26.31
N MET A 530 39.08 13.82 -25.05
CA MET A 530 39.00 15.23 -24.63
C MET A 530 40.08 16.08 -25.32
N TYR A 531 41.30 15.55 -25.48
CA TYR A 531 42.37 16.24 -26.20
C TYR A 531 42.01 16.42 -27.68
N PHE A 532 41.63 15.34 -28.36
CA PHE A 532 41.21 15.33 -29.76
C PHE A 532 40.09 16.33 -30.06
N THR A 533 39.05 16.34 -29.24
CA THR A 533 37.86 17.19 -29.45
C THR A 533 38.07 18.66 -29.09
N SER A 534 39.15 19.01 -28.38
CA SER A 534 39.37 20.37 -27.89
C SER A 534 40.56 21.08 -28.56
N ILE A 535 41.59 20.37 -29.00
CA ILE A 535 42.86 20.97 -29.47
C ILE A 535 42.70 21.95 -30.64
N TYR A 536 41.77 21.68 -31.57
CA TYR A 536 41.45 22.55 -32.71
C TYR A 536 40.00 23.01 -32.75
N LYS A 537 39.29 23.00 -31.61
CA LYS A 537 37.85 23.29 -31.54
C LYS A 537 37.45 24.64 -32.17
N ASN A 538 38.34 25.62 -32.17
CA ASN A 538 38.09 26.95 -32.72
C ASN A 538 38.68 27.17 -34.13
N ASN A 539 39.26 26.14 -34.76
CA ASN A 539 39.87 26.22 -36.08
C ASN A 539 38.99 25.52 -37.13
N ASN A 540 38.03 26.25 -37.69
CA ASN A 540 37.04 25.72 -38.64
C ASN A 540 37.68 25.06 -39.87
N ALA A 541 38.80 25.59 -40.38
CA ALA A 541 39.47 25.02 -41.55
C ALA A 541 40.05 23.63 -41.28
N LEU A 542 40.65 23.43 -40.11
CA LEU A 542 41.14 22.11 -39.69
C LEU A 542 39.99 21.15 -39.39
N ILE A 543 38.88 21.64 -38.83
CA ILE A 543 37.69 20.81 -38.61
C ILE A 543 37.10 20.36 -39.96
N GLU A 544 37.01 21.24 -40.96
CA GLU A 544 36.56 20.88 -42.30
C GLU A 544 37.48 19.86 -42.99
N GLU A 545 38.80 19.97 -42.77
CA GLU A 545 39.76 18.98 -43.25
C GLU A 545 39.52 17.60 -42.60
N LEU A 546 39.32 17.56 -41.28
CA LEU A 546 39.01 16.32 -40.55
C LEU A 546 37.74 15.65 -41.08
N MET A 547 36.73 16.43 -41.47
CA MET A 547 35.47 15.94 -42.05
C MET A 547 35.62 15.36 -43.46
N GLN A 548 36.75 15.56 -44.12
CA GLN A 548 37.04 15.04 -45.46
C GLN A 548 37.78 13.69 -45.42
N LEU A 549 37.96 13.09 -44.24
CA LEU A 549 38.53 11.75 -44.13
C LEU A 549 37.73 10.72 -44.95
N PRO A 550 38.40 9.73 -45.57
CA PRO A 550 37.74 8.68 -46.32
C PRO A 550 36.60 7.98 -45.54
N PRO A 551 35.51 7.55 -46.20
CA PRO A 551 34.37 6.93 -45.53
C PRO A 551 34.72 5.69 -44.70
N ASP A 552 35.70 4.91 -45.13
CA ASP A 552 36.21 3.71 -44.44
C ASP A 552 37.03 4.01 -43.17
N ILE A 553 37.31 5.29 -42.92
CA ILE A 553 37.89 5.83 -41.69
C ILE A 553 36.81 6.57 -40.89
N ALA A 554 36.05 7.44 -41.54
CA ALA A 554 35.00 8.25 -40.93
C ALA A 554 33.91 7.41 -40.22
N VAL A 555 33.63 6.21 -40.73
CA VAL A 555 32.66 5.27 -40.13
C VAL A 555 32.97 4.93 -38.67
N TYR A 556 34.23 4.99 -38.23
CA TYR A 556 34.61 4.73 -36.83
C TYR A 556 34.50 5.97 -35.93
N ALA A 557 34.35 7.16 -36.49
CA ALA A 557 34.02 8.37 -35.74
C ALA A 557 32.51 8.60 -35.64
N GLU A 558 31.73 8.01 -36.54
CA GLU A 558 30.27 8.12 -36.60
C GLU A 558 29.53 7.07 -35.77
N ASN A 559 30.17 5.95 -35.46
CA ASN A 559 29.67 4.85 -34.62
C ASN A 559 30.34 4.87 -33.25
#